data_AF-A0A5N7IUT4-F1
#
_entry.id   AF-A0A5N7IUT4-F1
#
_cell.length_a   1.000
_cell.length_b   1.000
_cell.length_c   1.000
_cell.angle_alpha   90.00
_cell.angle_beta   90.00
_cell.angle_gamma   90.00
#
_symmetry.space_group_name_H-M   'P 1'
#
loop_
_entity.id
_entity.type
_entity.pdbx_description
1 polymer ?
#
loop_
_entity_poly.entity_id
_entity_poly.type
_entity_poly.pdbx_seq_one_letter_code
_entity_poly.pdbx_strand_id
1 'polypeptide(L)'
;MKSKKKIFRDYIITSLAFSMLIIFWVFCIDALFYGLWSNFKIIGSIVVYSFIMCLAPIVIRLVLDNRPVISMFVEYVVVVLLFFAFGIKFNWYPKGEEWFVFIYTIPVYAVGYLLRLVGIRKDADYINKKLTERKKRGKQMNN
;
A
#
# COMPACT_ATOMS: atom_id res chain seq x y z
N MET A 1 22.46 -10.73 -11.60
CA MET A 1 21.64 -11.69 -10.80
C MET A 1 20.65 -10.94 -9.92
N LYS A 2 19.34 -10.99 -10.20
CA LYS A 2 18.32 -10.47 -9.27
C LYS A 2 18.42 -11.27 -7.97
N SER A 3 18.47 -10.59 -6.82
CA SER A 3 18.47 -11.24 -5.50
C SER A 3 17.29 -12.21 -5.40
N LYS A 4 17.50 -13.44 -4.89
CA LYS A 4 16.44 -14.45 -4.67
C LYS A 4 15.21 -13.86 -3.94
N LYS A 5 15.45 -12.89 -3.05
CA LYS A 5 14.41 -12.14 -2.30
C LYS A 5 13.51 -11.27 -3.19
N LYS A 6 14.04 -10.74 -4.30
CA LYS A 6 13.28 -9.91 -5.25
C LYS A 6 12.35 -10.78 -6.10
N ILE A 7 12.83 -11.94 -6.56
CA ILE A 7 12.03 -12.89 -7.34
C ILE A 7 10.86 -13.41 -6.51
N PHE A 8 11.11 -13.80 -5.27
CA PHE A 8 10.07 -14.28 -4.34
C PHE A 8 8.99 -13.21 -4.08
N ARG A 9 9.40 -11.96 -3.81
CA ARG A 9 8.48 -10.84 -3.62
C ARG A 9 7.62 -10.59 -4.86
N ASP A 10 8.24 -10.55 -6.04
CA ASP A 10 7.54 -10.28 -7.29
C ASP A 10 6.53 -11.42 -7.59
N TYR A 11 6.87 -12.68 -7.28
CA TYR A 11 5.96 -13.83 -7.39
C TYR A 11 4.76 -13.73 -6.45
N ILE A 12 4.99 -13.39 -5.17
CA ILE A 12 3.89 -13.18 -4.20
C ILE A 12 2.95 -12.08 -4.68
N ILE A 13 3.49 -10.92 -5.06
CA ILE A 13 2.66 -9.78 -5.51
C ILE A 13 1.82 -10.18 -6.74
N THR A 14 2.44 -10.88 -7.69
CA THR A 14 1.76 -11.30 -8.93
C THR A 14 0.68 -12.34 -8.63
N SER A 15 0.96 -13.31 -7.76
CA SER A 15 -0.01 -14.32 -7.34
C SER A 15 -1.19 -13.69 -6.60
N LEU A 16 -0.94 -12.76 -5.68
CA LEU A 16 -1.98 -12.07 -4.90
C LEU A 16 -2.87 -11.20 -5.80
N ALA A 17 -2.26 -10.49 -6.76
CA ALA A 17 -2.98 -9.69 -7.74
C ALA A 17 -3.87 -10.57 -8.63
N PHE A 18 -3.36 -11.73 -9.07
CA PHE A 18 -4.12 -12.67 -9.88
C PHE A 18 -5.29 -13.27 -9.11
N SER A 19 -5.08 -13.64 -7.84
CA SER A 19 -6.14 -14.12 -6.94
C SER A 19 -7.23 -13.06 -6.73
N MET A 20 -6.86 -11.80 -6.52
CA MET A 20 -7.84 -10.70 -6.41
C MET A 20 -8.66 -10.53 -7.70
N LEU A 21 -8.02 -10.65 -8.86
CA LEU A 21 -8.69 -10.54 -10.17
C LEU A 21 -9.70 -11.68 -10.40
N ILE A 22 -9.34 -12.91 -10.00
CA ILE A 22 -10.25 -14.06 -10.06
C ILE A 22 -11.46 -13.83 -9.17
N ILE A 23 -11.24 -13.46 -7.90
CA ILE A 23 -12.32 -13.18 -6.95
C ILE A 23 -13.24 -12.09 -7.51
N PHE A 24 -12.67 -10.99 -8.01
CA PHE A 24 -13.45 -9.92 -8.62
C PHE A 24 -14.33 -10.40 -9.76
N TRP A 25 -13.81 -11.23 -10.67
CA TRP A 25 -14.58 -11.75 -11.81
C TRP A 25 -15.67 -12.74 -11.40
N VAL A 26 -15.40 -13.62 -10.44
CA VAL A 26 -16.41 -14.55 -9.90
C VAL A 26 -17.61 -13.77 -9.37
N PHE A 27 -17.36 -12.73 -8.57
CA PHE A 27 -18.44 -11.90 -8.04
C PHE A 27 -19.12 -11.01 -9.09
N CYS A 28 -18.41 -10.58 -10.14
CA CYS A 28 -19.02 -9.93 -11.31
C CYS A 28 -20.01 -10.86 -12.01
N ILE A 29 -19.60 -12.10 -12.27
CA ILE A 29 -20.43 -13.12 -12.93
C ILE A 29 -21.64 -13.43 -12.05
N ASP A 30 -21.44 -13.66 -10.75
CA ASP A 30 -22.55 -13.95 -9.83
C ASP A 30 -23.57 -12.79 -9.74
N ALA A 31 -23.10 -11.54 -9.81
CA ALA A 31 -23.98 -10.38 -9.85
C ALA A 31 -24.83 -10.31 -11.12
N LEU A 32 -24.23 -10.64 -12.27
CA LEU A 32 -24.90 -10.61 -13.57
C LEU A 32 -25.88 -11.78 -13.75
N PHE A 33 -25.52 -12.99 -13.32
CA PHE A 33 -26.33 -14.19 -13.53
C PHE A 33 -27.37 -14.43 -12.44
N TYR A 34 -27.05 -14.17 -11.17
CA TYR A 34 -27.96 -14.43 -10.04
C TYR A 34 -28.60 -13.16 -9.47
N GLY A 35 -28.32 -11.99 -10.05
CA GLY A 35 -28.87 -10.71 -9.59
C GLY A 35 -28.37 -10.28 -8.19
N LEU A 36 -27.27 -10.86 -7.70
CA LEU A 36 -26.70 -10.62 -6.37
C LEU A 36 -25.89 -9.31 -6.29
N TRP A 37 -26.48 -8.22 -6.77
CA TRP A 37 -25.85 -6.89 -6.84
C TRP A 37 -25.41 -6.32 -5.49
N SER A 38 -26.03 -6.76 -4.39
CA SER A 38 -25.65 -6.36 -3.03
C SER A 38 -24.23 -6.80 -2.68
N ASN A 39 -23.87 -8.06 -2.97
CA ASN A 39 -22.55 -8.61 -2.69
C ASN A 39 -21.47 -7.95 -3.58
N PHE A 40 -21.83 -7.68 -4.84
CA PHE A 40 -20.96 -6.98 -5.77
C PHE A 40 -20.68 -5.53 -5.34
N LYS A 41 -21.67 -4.84 -4.77
CA LYS A 41 -21.50 -3.47 -4.26
C LYS A 41 -20.42 -3.40 -3.18
N ILE A 42 -20.37 -4.39 -2.28
CA ILE A 42 -19.34 -4.47 -1.22
C ILE A 42 -17.96 -4.65 -1.86
N ILE A 43 -17.80 -5.60 -2.78
CA ILE A 43 -16.50 -5.87 -3.41
C ILE A 43 -16.04 -4.71 -4.26
N GLY A 44 -16.93 -4.12 -5.06
CA GLY A 44 -16.64 -2.90 -5.82
C GLY A 44 -16.19 -1.76 -4.92
N SER A 45 -16.81 -1.60 -3.74
CA SER A 45 -16.39 -0.58 -2.77
C SER A 45 -14.98 -0.81 -2.22
N ILE A 46 -14.60 -2.07 -1.97
CA ILE A 46 -13.25 -2.44 -1.51
C ILE A 46 -12.22 -2.18 -2.60
N VAL A 47 -12.53 -2.48 -3.87
CA VAL A 47 -11.65 -2.22 -5.01
C VAL A 47 -11.44 -0.71 -5.19
N VAL A 48 -12.51 0.08 -5.18
CA VAL A 48 -12.43 1.54 -5.29
C VAL A 48 -11.64 2.13 -4.11
N TYR A 49 -11.91 1.66 -2.89
CA TYR A 49 -11.15 2.07 -1.71
C TYR A 49 -9.66 1.75 -1.86
N SER A 50 -9.32 0.53 -2.28
CA SER A 50 -7.93 0.10 -2.48
C SER A 50 -7.22 0.95 -3.54
N PHE A 51 -7.91 1.32 -4.61
CA PHE A 51 -7.38 2.22 -5.63
C PHE A 51 -7.09 3.62 -5.08
N ILE A 52 -8.02 4.22 -4.34
CA ILE A 52 -7.83 5.53 -3.70
C ILE A 52 -6.70 5.48 -2.68
N MET A 53 -6.61 4.39 -1.92
CA MET A 53 -5.55 4.15 -0.94
C MET A 53 -4.16 4.04 -1.56
N CYS A 54 -4.05 3.62 -2.82
CA CYS A 54 -2.79 3.68 -3.57
C CYS A 54 -2.46 5.09 -4.06
N LEU A 55 -3.48 5.88 -4.43
CA LEU A 55 -3.29 7.26 -4.92
C LEU A 55 -2.99 8.26 -3.80
N ALA A 56 -3.67 8.16 -2.66
CA ALA A 56 -3.55 9.13 -1.58
C ALA A 56 -2.10 9.32 -1.09
N PRO A 57 -1.29 8.27 -0.85
CA PRO A 57 0.12 8.42 -0.47
C PRO A 57 0.97 9.09 -1.55
N ILE A 58 0.67 8.85 -2.84
CA ILE A 58 1.40 9.47 -3.96
C ILE A 58 1.18 10.98 -3.94
N VAL A 59 -0.08 11.41 -3.80
CA VAL A 59 -0.44 12.84 -3.72
C VAL A 59 0.17 13.49 -2.49
N ILE A 60 0.09 12.83 -1.32
CA ILE A 60 0.63 13.38 -0.07
C ILE A 60 2.16 13.56 -0.16
N ARG A 61 2.87 12.60 -0.75
CA ARG A 61 4.32 12.72 -0.99
C ARG A 61 4.67 13.82 -1.97
N LEU A 62 3.87 13.99 -3.03
CA LEU A 62 4.05 15.07 -3.99
C LEU A 62 3.96 16.46 -3.32
N VAL A 63 3.06 16.61 -2.34
CA VAL A 63 2.81 17.89 -1.66
C VAL A 63 3.75 18.12 -0.47
N LEU A 64 4.15 17.07 0.26
CA LEU A 64 4.91 17.15 1.51
C LEU A 64 6.35 16.61 1.42
N ASP A 65 6.96 16.65 0.24
CA ASP A 65 8.26 16.01 -0.05
C ASP A 65 9.39 16.44 0.93
N ASN A 66 9.34 17.70 1.40
CA ASN A 66 10.35 18.26 2.32
C ASN A 66 10.16 17.89 3.81
N ARG A 67 9.07 17.21 4.19
CA ARG A 67 8.78 16.90 5.61
C ARG A 67 8.29 15.46 5.80
N PRO A 68 9.21 14.47 5.85
CA PRO A 68 8.85 13.05 5.84
C PRO A 68 8.04 12.60 7.06
N VAL A 69 8.30 13.15 8.25
CA VAL A 69 7.54 12.81 9.47
C VAL A 69 6.10 13.34 9.39
N ILE A 70 5.92 14.57 8.91
CA ILE A 70 4.58 15.17 8.76
C ILE A 70 3.82 14.45 7.65
N SER A 71 4.48 14.14 6.53
CA SER A 71 3.90 13.36 5.43
C SER A 71 3.36 12.01 5.93
N MET A 72 4.10 11.30 6.78
CA MET A 72 3.65 10.03 7.38
C MET A 72 2.44 10.17 8.31
N PHE A 73 2.40 11.22 9.11
CA PHE A 73 1.25 11.50 9.99
C PHE A 73 0.01 11.86 9.17
N VAL A 74 0.16 12.71 8.15
CA VAL A 74 -0.91 13.08 7.22
C VAL A 74 -1.40 11.86 6.44
N GLU A 75 -0.51 11.00 5.95
CA GLU A 75 -0.88 9.72 5.33
C GLU A 75 -1.76 8.89 6.27
N TYR A 76 -1.38 8.72 7.54
CA TYR A 76 -2.18 7.96 8.50
C TYR A 76 -3.57 8.57 8.72
N VAL A 77 -3.64 9.88 8.95
CA VAL A 77 -4.91 10.58 9.16
C VAL A 77 -5.81 10.45 7.94
N VAL A 78 -5.28 10.60 6.73
CA VAL A 78 -6.04 10.44 5.48
C VAL A 78 -6.54 9.02 5.32
N VAL A 79 -5.72 8.00 5.62
CA VAL A 79 -6.14 6.59 5.58
C VAL A 79 -7.30 6.33 6.53
N VAL A 80 -7.20 6.79 7.78
CA VAL A 80 -8.26 6.61 8.78
C VAL A 80 -9.55 7.31 8.34
N LEU A 81 -9.46 8.56 7.88
CA LEU A 81 -10.61 9.31 7.40
C LEU A 81 -11.27 8.67 6.17
N LEU A 82 -10.47 8.15 5.24
CA LEU A 82 -10.99 7.42 4.07
C LEU A 82 -11.68 6.13 4.48
N PHE A 83 -11.10 5.34 5.40
CA PHE A 83 -11.73 4.11 5.89
C PHE A 83 -13.04 4.41 6.63
N PHE A 84 -13.09 5.53 7.37
CA PHE A 84 -14.30 6.01 8.03
C PHE A 84 -15.37 6.45 7.01
N ALA A 85 -15.00 7.27 6.03
CA ALA A 85 -15.92 7.76 5.01
C ALA A 85 -16.47 6.63 4.12
N PHE A 86 -15.61 5.68 3.72
CA PHE A 86 -16.03 4.54 2.93
C PHE A 86 -16.89 3.57 3.73
N GLY A 87 -16.49 3.22 4.95
CA GLY A 87 -17.26 2.24 5.70
C GLY A 87 -18.63 2.75 6.15
N ILE A 88 -18.80 4.06 6.41
CA ILE A 88 -20.14 4.65 6.58
C ILE A 88 -20.94 4.60 5.27
N LYS A 89 -20.35 5.05 4.15
CA LYS A 89 -21.04 5.12 2.86
C LYS A 89 -21.49 3.74 2.33
N PHE A 90 -20.71 2.71 2.63
CA PHE A 90 -20.92 1.35 2.14
C PHE A 90 -21.40 0.37 3.22
N ASN A 91 -21.72 0.86 4.43
CA ASN A 91 -22.15 0.05 5.59
C ASN A 91 -21.21 -1.13 5.90
N TRP A 92 -19.90 -0.86 5.96
CA TRP A 92 -18.90 -1.90 6.27
C TRP A 92 -18.92 -2.35 7.73
N TYR A 93 -19.54 -1.57 8.62
CA TYR A 93 -19.64 -1.88 10.03
C TYR A 93 -21.07 -1.61 10.54
N PRO A 94 -21.50 -2.30 11.61
CA PRO A 94 -22.74 -1.99 12.30
C PRO A 94 -22.76 -0.54 12.80
N LYS A 95 -23.95 0.07 12.82
CA LYS A 95 -24.12 1.42 13.37
C LYS A 95 -23.76 1.42 14.86
N GLY A 96 -22.95 2.39 15.28
CA GLY A 96 -22.45 2.51 16.66
C GLY A 96 -21.12 1.79 16.93
N GLU A 97 -20.62 1.02 15.96
CA GLU A 97 -19.34 0.30 16.03
C GLU A 97 -18.26 0.94 15.15
N GLU A 98 -18.45 2.18 14.69
CA GLU A 98 -17.53 2.87 13.78
C GLU A 98 -16.15 3.11 14.41
N TRP A 99 -16.05 3.11 15.74
CA TRP A 99 -14.81 3.27 16.48
C TRP A 99 -13.83 2.10 16.33
N PHE A 100 -14.31 0.90 15.93
CA PHE A 100 -13.41 -0.23 15.64
C PHE A 100 -12.46 0.04 14.47
N VAL A 101 -12.76 1.03 13.62
CA VAL A 101 -11.87 1.48 12.54
C VAL A 101 -10.46 1.79 13.05
N PHE A 102 -10.32 2.40 14.22
CA PHE A 102 -9.01 2.70 14.80
C PHE A 102 -8.24 1.41 15.15
N ILE A 103 -8.94 0.40 15.66
CA ILE A 103 -8.33 -0.90 16.02
C ILE A 103 -7.86 -1.64 14.77
N TYR A 104 -8.61 -1.59 13.66
CA TYR A 104 -8.23 -2.27 12.42
C TYR A 104 -7.12 -1.56 11.65
N THR A 105 -7.07 -0.23 11.70
CA THR A 105 -6.13 0.57 10.90
C THR A 105 -4.72 0.61 11.52
N ILE A 106 -4.60 0.60 12.85
CA ILE A 106 -3.31 0.68 13.55
C ILE A 106 -2.36 -0.48 13.17
N PRO A 107 -2.75 -1.78 13.23
CA PRO A 107 -1.83 -2.88 12.92
C PRO A 107 -1.41 -2.89 11.45
N VAL A 108 -2.34 -2.61 10.54
CA VAL A 108 -2.08 -2.54 9.10
C VAL A 108 -1.07 -1.44 8.80
N TYR A 109 -1.24 -0.27 9.42
CA TYR A 109 -0.33 0.85 9.23
C TYR A 109 1.03 0.61 9.88
N ALA A 110 1.08 -0.03 11.06
CA ALA A 110 2.32 -0.42 11.71
C ALA A 110 3.15 -1.38 10.83
N VAL A 111 2.52 -2.39 10.25
CA VAL A 111 3.17 -3.32 9.30
C VAL A 111 3.64 -2.57 8.05
N GLY A 112 2.80 -1.70 7.48
CA GLY A 112 3.15 -0.87 6.33
C GLY A 112 4.37 0.03 6.60
N TYR A 113 4.43 0.62 7.79
CA TYR A 113 5.55 1.45 8.23
C TYR A 113 6.84 0.64 8.37
N LEU A 114 6.78 -0.53 9.01
CA LEU A 114 7.93 -1.43 9.14
C LEU A 114 8.50 -1.84 7.78
N LEU A 115 7.63 -2.19 6.83
CA LEU A 115 8.03 -2.53 5.46
C LEU A 115 8.72 -1.34 4.76
N ARG A 116 8.19 -0.13 4.94
CA ARG A 116 8.75 1.10 4.36
C ARG A 116 10.14 1.42 4.96
N LEU A 117 10.31 1.23 6.27
CA LEU A 117 11.59 1.45 6.97
C LEU A 117 12.68 0.47 6.48
N VAL A 118 12.32 -0.80 6.28
CA VAL A 118 13.22 -1.81 5.71
C VAL A 118 13.59 -1.48 4.26
N GLY A 119 12.66 -0.89 3.50
CA GLY A 119 12.92 -0.39 2.15
C GLY A 119 13.95 0.74 2.14
N ILE A 120 13.73 1.78 2.95
CA ILE A 120 14.62 2.95 3.04
C ILE A 120 16.04 2.55 3.45
N ARG A 121 16.20 1.62 4.41
CA ARG A 121 17.54 1.12 4.79
C ARG A 121 18.27 0.49 3.61
N LYS A 122 17.59 -0.30 2.78
CA LYS A 122 18.21 -0.93 1.60
C LYS A 122 18.61 0.09 0.55
N ASP A 123 17.80 1.12 0.34
CA ASP A 123 18.09 2.17 -0.64
C ASP A 123 19.29 3.01 -0.17
N ALA A 124 19.35 3.34 1.12
CA ALA A 124 20.50 4.01 1.73
C ALA A 124 21.80 3.18 1.63
N ASP A 125 21.73 1.87 1.93
CA ASP A 125 22.89 0.97 1.78
C ASP A 125 23.35 0.88 0.32
N TYR A 126 22.41 0.86 -0.63
CA TYR A 126 22.72 0.85 -2.05
C TYR A 126 23.42 2.14 -2.50
N ILE A 127 22.92 3.30 -2.06
CA ILE A 127 23.54 4.61 -2.34
C ILE A 127 24.95 4.68 -1.73
N ASN A 128 25.11 4.28 -0.47
CA ASN A 128 26.41 4.27 0.21
C ASN A 128 27.41 3.36 -0.48
N LYS A 129 26.98 2.17 -0.90
CA LYS A 129 27.84 1.24 -1.66
C LYS A 129 28.31 1.87 -2.97
N LYS A 130 27.41 2.49 -3.73
CA LYS A 130 27.72 3.13 -5.01
C LYS A 130 28.62 4.36 -4.87
N LEU A 131 28.46 5.15 -3.80
CA LEU A 131 29.35 6.27 -3.46
C LEU A 131 30.75 5.77 -3.11
N THR A 132 30.85 4.69 -2.32
CA THR A 132 32.13 4.10 -1.92
C THR A 132 32.89 3.52 -3.11
N GLU A 133 32.19 2.86 -4.05
CA GLU A 133 32.77 2.36 -5.31
C GLU A 133 33.30 3.48 -6.20
N ARG A 134 32.56 4.61 -6.32
CA ARG A 134 33.01 5.79 -7.06
C ARG A 134 34.25 6.43 -6.40
N LYS A 135 34.26 6.53 -5.07
CA LYS A 135 35.39 7.09 -4.31
C LYS A 135 36.65 6.23 -4.44
N LYS A 136 36.51 4.90 -4.49
CA LYS A 136 37.63 3.98 -4.74
C LYS A 136 38.18 4.08 -6.17
N ARG A 137 37.32 4.21 -7.19
CA ARG A 137 37.76 4.41 -8.58
C ARG A 137 38.50 5.74 -8.79
N GLY A 138 38.01 6.83 -8.18
CA GLY A 138 38.70 8.13 -8.24
C GLY A 138 40.08 8.12 -7.55
N LYS A 139 40.27 7.29 -6.53
CA LYS A 139 41.55 7.14 -5.83
C LYS A 139 42.58 6.28 -6.58
N GLN A 140 42.13 5.36 -7.45
CA GLN A 140 42.99 4.56 -8.33
C GLN A 140 43.43 5.28 -9.60
N MET A 141 42.77 6.38 -9.99
CA MET A 141 43.17 7.21 -11.14
C MET A 141 44.20 8.29 -10.78
N ASN A 142 44.47 8.51 -9.49
CA ASN A 142 45.40 9.54 -8.99
C ASN A 142 46.70 8.95 -8.41
N ASN A 143 46.93 7.64 -8.56
CA ASN A 143 48.17 6.93 -8.26
C ASN A 143 48.67 6.28 -9.55
#